data_AF-A0A7S0TTN5-F1
#
_entry.id   AF-A0A7S0TTN5-F1
#
_cell.length_a   1.000
_cell.length_b   1.000
_cell.length_c   1.000
_cell.angle_alpha   90.00
_cell.angle_beta   90.00
_cell.angle_gamma   90.00
#
_symmetry.space_group_name_H-M   'P 1'
#
loop_
_entity.id
_entity.type
_entity.pdbx_description
1 polymer ?
#
loop_
_entity_poly.entity_id
_entity_poly.type
_entity_poly.pdbx_seq_one_letter_code
_entity_poly.pdbx_strand_id
1 'polypeptide(L)'
;YGYGGVVGGSDCLGMQWTSDSSIGCAMGKGMGVAHSVQLSNAWNAIVTGSNGIEYSYDSPQIYDARPSTIPTSGGVTVTVRGENFGAFDSFIRPNTREPP
;
A
#
# COMPACT_ATOMS: atom_id res chain seq x y z
N TYR A 1 23.32 -8.03 -17.98
CA TYR A 1 23.13 -6.66 -17.49
C TYR A 1 21.89 -6.67 -16.59
N GLY A 2 22.06 -6.48 -15.28
CA GLY A 2 20.94 -6.44 -14.32
C GLY A 2 20.39 -5.03 -14.15
N TYR A 3 19.11 -4.91 -13.82
CA TYR A 3 18.46 -3.68 -13.42
C TYR A 3 17.44 -4.01 -12.32
N GLY A 4 17.28 -3.11 -11.36
CA GLY A 4 16.42 -3.27 -10.19
C GLY A 4 15.59 -2.02 -9.95
N GLY A 5 14.46 -2.17 -9.29
CA GLY A 5 13.59 -1.08 -8.88
C GLY A 5 13.20 -1.26 -7.44
N VAL A 6 13.22 -0.18 -6.66
CA VAL A 6 12.80 -0.14 -5.27
C VAL A 6 11.84 1.04 -5.11
N VAL A 7 10.72 0.82 -4.44
CA VAL A 7 9.70 1.84 -4.18
C VAL A 7 9.41 1.86 -2.69
N GLY A 8 9.66 2.99 -2.02
CA GLY A 8 9.43 3.11 -0.58
C GLY A 8 10.20 2.08 0.26
N GLY A 9 11.35 1.61 -0.24
CA GLY A 9 12.15 0.55 0.40
C GLY A 9 11.70 -0.89 0.10
N SER A 10 10.67 -1.09 -0.73
CA SER A 10 10.22 -2.42 -1.17
C SER A 10 10.66 -2.71 -2.60
N ASP A 11 11.13 -3.93 -2.86
CA ASP A 11 11.55 -4.35 -4.20
C ASP A 11 10.37 -4.40 -5.17
N CYS A 12 10.59 -3.85 -6.36
CA CYS A 12 9.67 -3.99 -7.47
C CYS A 12 9.94 -5.33 -8.19
N LEU A 13 8.93 -6.18 -8.24
CA LEU A 13 9.06 -7.55 -8.70
C LEU A 13 8.91 -7.63 -10.23
N GLY A 14 9.59 -8.60 -10.86
CA GLY A 14 9.42 -8.86 -12.29
C GLY A 14 9.82 -7.67 -13.17
N MET A 15 10.94 -7.01 -12.84
CA MET A 15 11.50 -5.93 -13.64
C MET A 15 11.55 -6.29 -15.13
N GLN A 16 10.96 -5.45 -15.98
CA GLN A 16 10.89 -5.61 -17.42
C GLN A 16 11.25 -4.31 -18.14
N TRP A 17 12.33 -4.33 -18.89
CA TRP A 17 12.73 -3.23 -19.76
C TRP A 17 11.85 -3.21 -21.02
N THR A 18 11.16 -2.10 -21.27
CA THR A 18 10.25 -1.96 -22.42
C THR A 18 10.81 -1.04 -23.50
N SER A 19 11.61 -0.03 -23.12
CA SER A 19 12.35 0.84 -24.05
C SER A 19 13.47 1.60 -23.34
N ASP A 20 14.27 2.37 -24.08
CA ASP A 20 15.34 3.22 -23.54
C ASP A 20 14.86 4.24 -22.49
N SER A 21 13.56 4.55 -22.49
CA SER A 21 12.94 5.48 -21.54
C SER A 21 11.89 4.83 -20.65
N SER A 22 11.75 3.50 -20.65
CA SER A 22 10.66 2.86 -19.92
C SER A 22 11.02 1.47 -19.40
N ILE A 23 10.69 1.26 -18.14
CA ILE A 23 10.83 0.01 -17.43
C ILE A 23 9.52 -0.19 -16.65
N GLY A 24 8.96 -1.39 -16.74
CA GLY A 24 7.80 -1.80 -15.96
C GLY A 24 8.22 -2.79 -14.87
N CYS A 25 7.46 -2.83 -13.79
CA CYS A 25 7.60 -3.82 -12.74
C CYS A 25 6.30 -3.90 -11.93
N ALA A 26 6.13 -4.97 -11.15
CA ALA A 26 4.96 -5.22 -10.34
C ALA A 26 5.23 -4.87 -8.87
N MET A 27 4.40 -3.99 -8.32
CA MET A 27 4.45 -3.67 -6.90
C MET A 27 3.72 -4.72 -6.07
N GLY A 28 4.28 -5.05 -4.91
CA GLY A 28 3.62 -5.87 -3.91
C GLY A 28 2.46 -5.12 -3.23
N LYS A 29 1.76 -5.83 -2.33
CA LYS A 29 0.80 -5.21 -1.42
C LYS A 29 1.50 -4.16 -0.55
N GLY A 30 0.89 -3.00 -0.38
CA GLY A 30 1.45 -1.93 0.45
C GLY A 30 0.40 -0.90 0.83
N MET A 31 0.86 0.16 1.49
CA MET A 31 0.03 1.26 1.96
C MET A 31 0.84 2.56 2.02
N GLY A 32 0.15 3.69 2.14
CA GLY A 32 0.78 5.02 2.21
C GLY A 32 0.92 5.68 0.84
N VAL A 33 1.38 6.92 0.88
CA VAL A 33 1.49 7.83 -0.26
C VAL A 33 2.91 8.37 -0.36
N ALA A 34 3.24 8.97 -1.51
CA ALA A 34 4.50 9.67 -1.73
C ALA A 34 5.77 8.80 -1.53
N HIS A 35 5.71 7.52 -1.91
CA HIS A 35 6.87 6.63 -1.85
C HIS A 35 7.90 7.02 -2.90
N SER A 36 9.16 7.15 -2.49
CA SER A 36 10.27 7.42 -3.40
C SER A 36 10.53 6.22 -4.31
N VAL A 37 10.72 6.49 -5.60
CA VAL A 37 11.07 5.47 -6.60
C VAL A 37 12.56 5.54 -6.89
N GLN A 38 13.23 4.40 -6.75
CA GLN A 38 14.66 4.24 -6.99
C GLN A 38 14.90 3.15 -8.03
N LEU A 39 15.79 3.40 -8.97
CA LEU A 39 16.23 2.43 -9.96
C LEU A 39 17.72 2.16 -9.76
N SER A 40 18.12 0.90 -9.91
CA SER A 40 19.51 0.49 -9.87
C SER A 40 19.91 -0.21 -11.15
N ASN A 41 21.16 -0.04 -11.55
CA ASN A 41 21.77 -0.80 -12.64
C ASN A 41 22.69 -1.90 -12.10
N ALA A 42 23.23 -2.72 -13.01
CA ALA A 42 24.13 -3.83 -12.72
C ALA A 42 25.42 -3.44 -11.97
N TRP A 43 25.74 -2.15 -11.94
CA TRP A 43 26.95 -1.59 -11.34
C TRP A 43 26.65 -0.90 -9.99
N ASN A 44 25.47 -1.16 -9.40
CA ASN A 44 25.00 -0.57 -8.16
C ASN A 44 24.87 0.96 -8.20
N ALA A 45 24.81 1.58 -9.39
CA ALA A 45 24.45 2.98 -9.48
C ALA A 45 22.95 3.10 -9.19
N ILE A 46 22.61 3.84 -8.14
CA ILE A 46 21.22 4.10 -7.75
C ILE A 46 20.84 5.48 -8.26
N VAL A 47 19.76 5.54 -9.03
CA VAL A 47 19.14 6.77 -9.49
C VAL A 47 17.80 6.86 -8.81
N THR A 48 17.57 7.96 -8.10
CA THR A 48 16.23 8.26 -7.57
C THR A 48 15.48 9.03 -8.63
N GLY A 49 14.19 8.72 -8.83
CA GLY A 49 13.35 9.38 -9.82
C GLY A 49 13.46 10.90 -9.70
N SER A 50 13.98 11.55 -10.74
CA SER A 50 14.06 13.01 -10.79
C SER A 50 12.66 13.58 -11.03
N ASN A 51 12.39 14.76 -10.46
CA ASN A 51 11.15 15.53 -10.64
C ASN A 51 9.87 14.96 -10.01
N GLY A 52 9.92 14.45 -8.77
CA GLY A 52 8.70 14.12 -8.02
C GLY A 52 7.99 12.87 -8.52
N ILE A 53 8.73 11.92 -9.09
CA ILE A 53 8.19 10.58 -9.37
C ILE A 53 7.99 9.89 -8.01
N GLU A 54 6.73 9.86 -7.61
CA GLU A 54 6.28 9.25 -6.37
C GLU A 54 5.26 8.17 -6.68
N TYR A 55 5.26 7.13 -5.86
CA TYR A 55 4.26 6.07 -5.92
C TYR A 55 3.34 6.15 -4.71
N SER A 56 2.03 6.10 -4.94
CA SER A 56 1.04 6.09 -3.86
C SER A 56 0.09 4.90 -4.05
N TYR A 57 -0.23 4.24 -2.95
CA TYR A 57 -1.31 3.25 -2.94
C TYR A 57 -2.65 3.97 -2.84
N ASP A 58 -3.68 3.38 -3.44
CA ASP A 58 -5.03 3.93 -3.39
C ASP A 58 -5.54 4.01 -1.94
N SER A 59 -6.32 5.05 -1.64
CA SER A 59 -6.93 5.22 -0.33
C SER A 59 -8.02 4.17 -0.07
N PRO A 60 -8.25 3.76 1.20
CA PRO A 60 -9.35 2.87 1.56
C PRO A 60 -10.70 3.42 1.12
N GLN A 61 -11.57 2.56 0.58
CA GLN A 61 -12.95 2.89 0.22
C GLN A 61 -13.89 1.90 0.91
N ILE A 62 -14.88 2.42 1.64
CA ILE A 62 -15.90 1.61 2.32
C ILE A 62 -17.15 1.60 1.46
N TYR A 63 -17.68 0.40 1.20
CA TYR A 63 -18.93 0.19 0.48
C TYR A 63 -20.12 0.03 1.42
N ASP A 64 -19.96 -0.74 2.50
CA ASP A 64 -21.02 -1.01 3.46
C ASP A 64 -20.45 -1.56 4.78
N ALA A 65 -21.21 -1.45 5.87
CA ALA A 65 -20.89 -2.05 7.16
C ALA A 65 -22.11 -2.76 7.74
N ARG A 66 -21.95 -4.04 8.09
CA ARG A 66 -23.06 -4.87 8.59
C ARG A 66 -22.73 -5.58 9.91
N PRO A 67 -23.71 -5.71 10.82
CA PRO A 67 -25.07 -5.18 10.72
C PRO A 67 -25.10 -3.65 10.93
N SER A 68 -26.01 -2.95 10.23
CA SER A 68 -26.14 -1.49 10.30
C SER A 68 -26.80 -0.99 11.60
N THR A 69 -27.35 -1.90 12.40
CA THR A 69 -27.92 -1.63 13.71
C THR A 69 -27.36 -2.65 14.69
N ILE A 70 -26.79 -2.16 15.78
CA ILE A 70 -26.16 -2.97 16.82
C ILE A 70 -26.64 -2.52 18.21
N PRO A 71 -26.70 -3.43 19.19
CA PRO A 71 -26.90 -3.06 20.58
C PRO A 71 -25.80 -2.10 21.04
N THR A 72 -26.17 -1.06 21.79
CA THR A 72 -25.23 -0.14 22.42
C THR A 72 -24.36 -0.82 23.49
N SER A 73 -24.74 -2.01 23.94
CA SER A 73 -23.95 -2.87 24.84
C SER A 73 -22.70 -3.44 24.19
N GLY A 74 -22.54 -3.33 22.86
CA GLY A 74 -21.42 -3.92 22.13
C GLY A 74 -21.51 -5.46 22.06
N GLY A 75 -20.36 -6.11 21.87
CA GLY A 75 -20.26 -7.58 21.76
C GLY A 75 -20.67 -8.14 20.39
N VAL A 76 -20.93 -7.29 19.40
CA VAL A 76 -21.31 -7.69 18.05
C VAL A 76 -20.15 -7.47 17.09
N THR A 77 -19.85 -8.48 16.27
CA THR A 77 -18.89 -8.35 15.17
C THR A 77 -19.52 -7.56 14.03
N VAL A 78 -18.87 -6.48 13.62
CA VAL A 78 -19.25 -5.70 12.44
C VAL A 78 -18.31 -6.04 11.30
N THR A 79 -18.88 -6.47 10.18
CA THR A 79 -18.17 -6.73 8.92
C THR A 79 -18.26 -5.48 8.06
N VAL A 80 -17.11 -4.84 7.82
CA VAL A 80 -16.98 -3.71 6.88
C VAL A 80 -16.52 -4.25 5.53
N ARG A 81 -17.29 -3.97 4.48
CA ARG A 81 -16.94 -4.32 3.10
C ARG A 81 -16.44 -3.08 2.37
N GLY A 82 -15.37 -3.25 1.61
CA GLY A 82 -14.69 -2.17 0.92
C GLY A 82 -13.46 -2.69 0.19
N GLU A 83 -12.60 -1.77 -0.21
CA GLU A 83 -11.34 -2.03 -0.88
C GLU A 83 -10.22 -1.12 -0.36
N ASN A 84 -8.99 -1.46 -0.71
CA ASN A 84 -7.79 -0.69 -0.34
C ASN A 84 -7.58 -0.52 1.17
N PHE A 85 -8.00 -1.48 2.00
CA PHE A 85 -7.77 -1.49 3.46
C PHE A 85 -6.30 -1.70 3.89
N GLY A 86 -5.36 -1.65 2.95
CA GLY A 86 -3.94 -1.83 3.19
C GLY A 86 -3.45 -3.27 2.97
N ALA A 87 -2.24 -3.54 3.43
CA ALA A 87 -1.49 -4.76 3.09
C ALA A 87 -1.73 -5.94 4.06
N PHE A 88 -2.31 -5.69 5.23
CA PHE A 88 -2.49 -6.66 6.30
C PHE A 88 -3.86 -6.46 6.95
N ASP A 89 -4.45 -7.55 7.45
CA ASP A 89 -5.59 -7.44 8.33
C ASP A 89 -5.13 -6.78 9.63
N SER A 90 -5.71 -5.62 9.93
CA SER A 90 -5.58 -5.03 11.25
C SER A 90 -6.95 -5.08 11.90
N PHE A 91 -7.06 -5.85 12.99
CA PHE A 91 -8.26 -5.82 13.81
C PHE A 91 -8.31 -4.46 14.51
N ILE A 92 -9.19 -3.56 14.06
CA ILE A 92 -9.44 -2.33 14.78
C ILE A 92 -10.18 -2.68 16.06
N ARG A 93 -9.45 -2.65 17.19
CA ARG A 93 -10.07 -2.71 18.51
C ARG A 93 -10.86 -1.42 18.69
N PRO A 94 -12.20 -1.45 18.85
CA PRO A 94 -12.94 -0.25 19.16
C PRO A 94 -12.40 0.31 20.48
N ASN A 95 -12.11 1.61 20.49
CA ASN A 95 -11.66 2.32 21.69
C ASN A 95 -12.73 2.15 22.78
N THR A 96 -12.46 1.30 23.77
CA THR A 96 -13.31 1.20 24.95
C THR A 96 -13.07 2.45 25.79
N ARG A 97 -14.01 3.40 25.77
CA ARG A 97 -14.06 4.40 26.84
C ARG A 97 -14.28 3.65 28.15
N GLU A 98 -13.30 3.75 29.04
CA GLU A 98 -13.37 3.26 30.41
C GLU A 98 -14.51 4.00 31.14
N PRO A 99 -15.45 3.30 31.80
CA PRO A 99 -16.44 3.95 32.65
C PRO A 99 -15.78 4.55 33.91
N PRO A 100 -16.39 5.59 34.51
CA PRO A 100 -15.83 6.35 35.63
C PRO A 100 -15.65 5.52 36.91
#